data_AF-A0AAV5SV67-F1
#
_entry.id   AF-A0AAV5SV67-F1
#
_cell.length_a   1.000
_cell.length_b   1.000
_cell.length_c   1.000
_cell.angle_alpha   90.00
_cell.angle_beta   90.00
_cell.angle_gamma   90.00
#
_symmetry.space_group_name_H-M   'P 1'
#
loop_
_entity.id
_entity.type
_entity.pdbx_description
1 polymer ?
#
loop_
_entity_poly.entity_id
_entity_poly.type
_entity_poly.pdbx_seq_one_letter_code
_entity_poly.pdbx_strand_id
1 'polypeptide(L)'
;MGKWMRIASFPILFLIPLSVASPALYKLVFDEVETIGGGNFSRHEILTNASFRIISVPLEGDIDLYLSYSTKNVSFDLADHNASSSTCGIDYLDVPSISPFHPRPTYLAIFGHPFHETSKYRLIVVKKVEEDGEDGILEYEWEDSPIELIEMIDEGRGKGGEGSLIAAFFTHHLWNILEIIFTILLEF
;
A
#
# COMPACT_ATOMS: atom_id res chain seq x y z
N MET A 1 25.93 49.26 -39.44
CA MET A 1 24.55 49.71 -39.14
C MET A 1 23.63 48.54 -39.51
N GLY A 2 23.32 47.56 -38.66
CA GLY A 2 22.88 47.67 -37.27
C GLY A 2 21.35 47.68 -37.22
N LYS A 3 20.69 46.57 -37.57
CA LYS A 3 19.25 46.38 -37.30
C LYS A 3 19.04 45.03 -36.61
N TRP A 4 18.54 45.16 -35.40
CA TRP A 4 18.33 44.14 -34.39
C TRP A 4 17.19 43.22 -34.79
N MET A 5 17.46 41.92 -34.82
CA MET A 5 16.43 40.89 -34.91
C MET A 5 15.98 40.56 -33.48
N ARG A 6 14.88 41.17 -33.03
CA ARG A 6 14.18 40.76 -31.82
C ARG A 6 13.11 39.75 -32.21
N ILE A 7 13.45 38.47 -32.13
CA ILE A 7 12.46 37.41 -32.13
C ILE A 7 11.92 37.37 -30.69
N ALA A 8 10.66 37.73 -30.52
CA ALA A 8 9.98 37.61 -29.24
C ALA A 8 9.83 36.12 -28.91
N SER A 9 10.61 35.63 -27.95
CA SER A 9 10.44 34.30 -27.38
C SER A 9 9.15 34.31 -26.55
N PHE A 10 8.05 33.84 -27.13
CA PHE A 10 6.88 33.43 -26.36
C PHE A 10 7.28 32.22 -25.51
N PRO A 11 7.15 32.24 -24.18
CA PRO A 11 7.23 31.00 -23.42
C PRO A 11 6.02 30.16 -23.83
N ILE A 12 6.29 29.05 -24.51
CA ILE A 12 5.31 27.99 -24.72
C ILE A 12 4.98 27.48 -23.32
N LEU A 13 3.84 27.92 -22.78
CA LEU A 13 3.26 27.35 -21.58
C LEU A 13 2.91 25.91 -21.95
N PHE A 14 3.79 24.97 -21.62
CA PHE A 14 3.51 23.54 -21.71
C PHE A 14 2.36 23.30 -20.73
N LEU A 15 1.13 23.26 -21.25
CA LEU A 15 0.03 22.57 -20.60
C LEU A 15 0.39 21.10 -20.63
N ILE A 16 1.26 20.68 -19.70
CA ILE A 16 1.29 19.29 -19.28
C ILE A 16 -0.12 19.06 -18.75
N PRO A 17 -0.93 18.17 -19.34
CA PRO A 17 -2.10 17.70 -18.63
C PRO A 17 -1.52 17.07 -17.36
N LEU A 18 -1.68 17.79 -16.25
CA LEU A 18 -1.53 17.21 -14.93
C LEU A 18 -2.67 16.20 -14.87
N SER A 19 -2.42 15.01 -15.40
CA SER A 19 -3.16 13.82 -15.05
C SER A 19 -2.89 13.66 -13.57
N VAL A 20 -3.65 14.39 -12.75
CA VAL A 20 -3.80 14.07 -11.35
C VAL A 20 -4.43 12.69 -11.42
N ALA A 21 -3.60 11.65 -11.31
CA ALA A 21 -4.08 10.31 -11.09
C ALA A 21 -5.10 10.43 -9.95
N SER A 22 -6.33 9.98 -10.22
CA SER A 22 -7.34 9.97 -9.17
C SER A 22 -6.79 9.07 -8.08
N PRO A 23 -6.60 9.57 -6.86
CA PRO A 23 -5.88 8.79 -5.87
C PRO A 23 -6.65 7.52 -5.57
N ALA A 24 -5.98 6.39 -5.74
CA ALA A 24 -6.58 5.10 -5.47
C ALA A 24 -7.15 5.09 -4.04
N LEU A 25 -8.46 4.90 -3.93
CA LEU A 25 -9.13 4.93 -2.64
C LEU A 25 -8.82 3.62 -1.88
N TYR A 26 -8.16 3.71 -0.74
CA TYR A 26 -7.98 2.56 0.16
C TYR A 26 -8.99 2.53 1.32
N LYS A 27 -9.41 1.33 1.69
CA LYS A 27 -10.18 1.07 2.92
C LYS A 27 -9.40 0.15 3.84
N LEU A 28 -9.23 0.57 5.09
CA LEU A 28 -8.69 -0.27 6.16
C LEU A 28 -9.66 -1.42 6.46
N VAL A 29 -9.15 -2.64 6.45
CA VAL A 29 -9.88 -3.87 6.74
C VAL A 29 -9.49 -4.41 8.12
N PHE A 30 -8.20 -4.39 8.42
CA PHE A 30 -7.64 -4.95 9.65
C PHE A 30 -6.44 -4.10 10.10
N ASP A 31 -6.31 -3.88 11.42
CA ASP A 31 -5.18 -3.19 12.06
C ASP A 31 -5.09 -3.65 13.51
N GLU A 32 -4.35 -4.72 13.75
CA GLU A 32 -4.16 -5.28 15.10
C GLU A 32 -2.69 -5.57 15.39
N VAL A 33 -2.35 -5.54 16.68
CA VAL A 33 -1.04 -5.93 17.18
C VAL A 33 -1.13 -7.34 17.73
N GLU A 34 -0.27 -8.22 17.22
CA GLU A 34 -0.25 -9.63 17.57
C GLU A 34 1.12 -10.04 18.11
N THR A 35 1.19 -11.25 18.68
CA THR A 35 2.43 -11.85 19.17
C THR A 35 2.44 -13.33 18.81
N ILE A 36 3.58 -13.79 18.31
CA ILE A 36 3.78 -15.16 17.87
C ILE A 36 5.09 -15.71 18.45
N GLY A 37 5.10 -17.00 18.80
CA GLY A 37 6.32 -17.68 19.22
C GLY A 37 7.22 -18.02 18.03
N GLY A 38 8.53 -18.05 18.23
CA GLY A 38 9.47 -18.52 17.22
C GLY A 38 9.16 -19.95 16.76
N GLY A 39 9.16 -20.17 15.45
CA GLY A 39 8.82 -21.46 14.85
C GLY A 39 7.32 -21.78 14.78
N ASN A 40 6.45 -20.89 15.28
CA ASN A 40 5.00 -21.08 15.21
C ASN A 40 4.38 -20.34 14.01
N PHE A 41 3.15 -20.73 13.68
CA PHE A 41 2.34 -20.11 12.63
C PHE A 41 1.03 -19.55 13.19
N SER A 42 0.72 -18.30 12.83
CA SER A 42 -0.64 -17.76 12.85
C SER A 42 -1.24 -17.88 11.44
N ARG A 43 -2.54 -18.21 11.32
CA ARG A 43 -3.18 -18.43 10.03
C ARG A 43 -4.51 -17.69 9.94
N HIS A 44 -4.70 -16.98 8.83
CA HIS A 44 -5.88 -16.16 8.56
C HIS A 44 -6.49 -16.50 7.20
N GLU A 45 -7.82 -16.44 7.12
CA GLU A 45 -8.58 -16.63 5.89
C GLU A 45 -9.20 -15.29 5.48
N ILE A 46 -8.91 -14.84 4.26
CA ILE A 46 -9.35 -13.55 3.75
C ILE A 46 -10.36 -13.77 2.61
N LEU A 47 -11.58 -13.27 2.81
CA LEU A 47 -12.75 -13.45 1.93
C LEU A 47 -13.15 -12.12 1.24
N THR A 48 -12.23 -11.48 0.53
CA THR A 48 -12.51 -10.25 -0.23
C THR A 48 -12.33 -10.47 -1.73
N ASN A 49 -13.25 -9.93 -2.54
CA ASN A 49 -13.13 -9.98 -4.00
C ASN A 49 -12.20 -8.89 -4.56
N ALA A 50 -12.05 -7.78 -3.82
CA ALA A 50 -11.19 -6.67 -4.22
C ALA A 50 -9.70 -7.00 -4.07
N SER A 51 -8.85 -6.21 -4.74
CA SER A 51 -7.40 -6.19 -4.50
C SER A 51 -7.10 -5.69 -3.09
N PHE A 52 -6.13 -6.29 -2.42
CA PHE A 52 -5.73 -5.90 -1.07
C PHE A 52 -4.23 -6.07 -0.83
N ARG A 53 -3.69 -5.29 0.09
CA ARG A 53 -2.31 -5.34 0.54
C ARG A 53 -2.29 -5.72 2.01
N ILE A 54 -1.45 -6.69 2.33
CA ILE A 54 -1.11 -7.07 3.69
C ILE A 54 0.21 -6.38 4.02
N ILE A 55 0.30 -5.74 5.17
CA ILE A 55 1.52 -5.10 5.67
C ILE A 55 1.77 -5.60 7.09
N SER A 56 2.99 -6.07 7.34
CA SER A 56 3.50 -6.39 8.67
C SER A 56 4.51 -5.33 9.07
N VAL A 57 4.30 -4.73 10.24
CA VAL A 57 5.27 -3.83 10.86
C VAL A 57 5.83 -4.51 12.11
N PRO A 58 7.12 -4.93 12.12
CA PRO A 58 7.72 -5.54 13.29
C PRO A 58 7.84 -4.51 14.42
N LEU A 59 7.47 -4.93 15.63
CA LEU A 59 7.63 -4.15 16.87
C LEU A 59 8.76 -4.72 17.73
N GLU A 60 8.88 -6.05 17.75
CA GLU A 60 9.96 -6.80 18.40
C GLU A 60 10.12 -8.15 17.69
N GLY A 61 11.36 -8.61 17.53
CA GLY A 61 11.63 -9.85 16.80
C GLY A 61 11.46 -9.70 15.29
N ASP A 62 11.17 -10.82 14.63
CA ASP A 62 11.04 -10.92 13.17
C ASP A 62 9.96 -11.93 12.78
N ILE A 63 9.21 -11.65 11.71
CA ILE A 63 8.15 -12.53 11.20
C ILE A 63 8.20 -12.56 9.69
N ASP A 64 7.86 -13.70 9.11
CA ASP A 64 7.75 -13.89 7.67
C ASP A 64 6.28 -14.06 7.27
N LEU A 65 5.90 -13.52 6.11
CA LEU A 65 4.58 -13.65 5.52
C LEU A 65 4.57 -14.69 4.40
N TYR A 66 3.56 -15.56 4.40
CA TYR A 66 3.31 -16.55 3.34
C TYR A 66 1.84 -16.56 2.95
N LEU A 67 1.56 -16.62 1.66
CA LEU A 67 0.21 -16.54 1.12
C LEU A 67 -0.06 -17.69 0.15
N SER A 68 -1.20 -18.34 0.28
CA SER A 68 -1.68 -19.36 -0.65
C SER A 68 -3.09 -19.06 -1.13
N TYR A 69 -3.37 -19.38 -2.38
CA TYR A 69 -4.71 -19.38 -2.96
C TYR A 69 -5.38 -20.76 -2.93
N SER A 70 -4.65 -21.82 -2.57
CA SER A 70 -5.10 -23.21 -2.74
C SER A 70 -5.18 -24.01 -1.45
N THR A 71 -4.34 -23.72 -0.44
CA THR A 71 -4.26 -24.52 0.79
C THR A 71 -4.38 -23.66 2.04
N LYS A 72 -5.14 -24.16 3.02
CA LYS A 72 -5.23 -23.60 4.37
C LYS A 72 -3.97 -23.89 5.20
N ASN A 73 -3.24 -24.94 4.86
CA ASN A 73 -2.02 -25.34 5.55
C ASN A 73 -0.80 -24.61 4.97
N VAL A 74 -0.89 -23.28 4.88
CA VAL A 74 0.22 -22.47 4.39
C VAL A 74 1.41 -22.62 5.32
N SER A 75 2.59 -22.76 4.73
CA SER A 75 3.88 -22.94 5.41
C SER A 75 4.98 -22.22 4.63
N PHE A 76 6.20 -22.21 5.18
CA PHE A 76 7.38 -21.68 4.49
C PHE A 76 7.83 -22.56 3.31
N ASP A 77 7.30 -23.78 3.16
CA ASP A 77 7.64 -24.66 2.05
C ASP A 77 7.03 -24.13 0.75
N LEU A 78 7.83 -24.14 -0.33
CA LEU A 78 7.44 -23.64 -1.66
C LEU A 78 6.20 -24.35 -2.25
N ALA A 79 5.89 -25.56 -1.78
CA ALA A 79 4.70 -26.29 -2.21
C ALA A 79 3.41 -25.78 -1.56
N ASP A 80 3.53 -25.08 -0.43
CA ASP A 80 2.41 -24.69 0.43
C ASP A 80 2.05 -23.20 0.33
N HIS A 81 2.78 -22.41 -0.48
CA HIS A 81 2.48 -21.00 -0.72
C HIS A 81 2.68 -20.58 -2.19
N ASN A 82 2.04 -19.48 -2.57
CA ASN A 82 2.11 -18.85 -3.88
C ASN A 82 2.91 -17.55 -3.86
N ALA A 83 2.96 -16.86 -2.72
CA ALA A 83 3.74 -15.64 -2.53
C ALA A 83 4.26 -15.57 -1.08
N SER A 84 5.36 -14.85 -0.88
CA SER A 84 5.97 -14.66 0.43
C SER A 84 6.73 -13.34 0.52
N SER A 85 6.82 -12.78 1.72
CA SER A 85 7.72 -11.68 2.07
C SER A 85 8.41 -12.06 3.37
N SER A 86 9.74 -12.07 3.35
CA SER A 86 10.57 -12.53 4.46
C SER A 86 11.78 -11.59 4.57
N THR A 87 11.56 -10.43 5.18
CA THR A 87 12.58 -9.39 5.33
C THR A 87 12.68 -8.98 6.80
N CYS A 88 13.85 -8.48 7.22
CA CYS A 88 14.07 -8.08 8.62
C CYS A 88 13.45 -6.70 8.97
N GLY A 89 12.33 -6.35 8.35
CA GLY A 89 11.74 -5.03 8.37
C GLY A 89 10.25 -5.06 8.05
N ILE A 90 9.76 -4.01 7.37
CA ILE A 90 8.35 -3.98 6.95
C ILE A 90 8.18 -4.97 5.80
N ASP A 91 7.41 -6.02 6.05
CA ASP A 91 7.01 -6.99 5.04
C ASP A 91 5.64 -6.64 4.48
N TYR A 92 5.45 -6.87 3.18
CA TYR A 92 4.16 -6.66 2.56
C TYR A 92 3.90 -7.63 1.42
N LEU A 93 2.62 -7.90 1.18
CA LEU A 93 2.16 -8.72 0.07
C LEU A 93 0.98 -8.05 -0.60
N ASP A 94 1.09 -7.90 -1.92
CA ASP A 94 0.01 -7.44 -2.77
C ASP A 94 -0.77 -8.63 -3.30
N VAL A 95 -2.09 -8.56 -3.15
CA VAL A 95 -3.00 -9.60 -3.58
C VAL A 95 -3.98 -8.98 -4.58
N PRO A 96 -3.93 -9.41 -5.86
CA PRO A 96 -4.83 -8.89 -6.89
C PRO A 96 -6.26 -9.29 -6.58
N SER A 97 -7.22 -8.57 -7.16
CA SER A 97 -8.64 -8.93 -7.09
C SER A 97 -8.91 -10.33 -7.64
N ILE A 98 -10.10 -10.84 -7.33
CA ILE A 98 -10.50 -12.19 -7.68
C ILE A 98 -10.38 -12.42 -9.20
N SER A 99 -9.67 -13.48 -9.56
CA SER A 99 -9.53 -13.92 -10.95
C SER A 99 -9.38 -15.44 -10.99
N PRO A 100 -9.45 -16.08 -12.17
CA PRO A 100 -9.21 -17.52 -12.30
C PRO A 100 -7.84 -17.97 -11.76
N PHE A 101 -6.86 -17.07 -11.72
CA PHE A 101 -5.51 -17.33 -11.19
C PHE A 101 -5.37 -17.00 -9.70
N HIS A 102 -6.26 -16.16 -9.16
CA HIS A 102 -6.27 -15.72 -7.77
C HIS A 102 -7.64 -16.02 -7.13
N PRO A 103 -7.97 -17.31 -6.96
CA PRO A 103 -9.24 -17.69 -6.36
C PRO A 103 -9.32 -17.23 -4.90
N ARG A 104 -10.55 -17.17 -4.40
CA ARG A 104 -10.86 -16.91 -3.00
C ARG A 104 -11.48 -18.17 -2.37
N PRO A 105 -11.25 -18.43 -1.07
CA PRO A 105 -10.54 -17.60 -0.08
C PRO A 105 -9.03 -17.55 -0.34
N THR A 106 -8.39 -16.47 0.10
CA THR A 106 -6.92 -16.41 0.20
C THR A 106 -6.50 -16.75 1.62
N TYR A 107 -5.46 -17.57 1.77
CA TYR A 107 -4.95 -18.03 3.06
C TYR A 107 -3.60 -17.37 3.34
N LEU A 108 -3.50 -16.69 4.48
CA LEU A 108 -2.29 -16.06 4.97
C LEU A 108 -1.74 -16.89 6.13
N ALA A 109 -0.45 -17.17 6.11
CA ALA A 109 0.31 -17.63 7.26
C ALA A 109 1.37 -16.59 7.64
N ILE A 110 1.48 -16.35 8.93
CA ILE A 110 2.51 -15.53 9.54
C ILE A 110 3.38 -16.46 10.36
N PHE A 111 4.67 -16.49 10.08
CA PHE A 111 5.64 -17.35 10.72
C PHE A 111 6.54 -16.55 11.64
N GLY A 112 6.64 -16.95 12.92
CA GLY A 112 7.59 -16.34 13.85
C GLY A 112 9.01 -16.82 13.56
N HIS A 113 9.94 -15.92 13.25
CA HIS A 113 11.30 -16.32 12.91
C HIS A 113 11.98 -17.07 14.08
N PRO A 114 12.57 -18.26 13.89
CA PRO A 114 13.07 -19.11 14.99
C PRO A 114 14.21 -18.52 15.85
N PHE A 115 14.87 -17.45 15.38
CA PHE A 115 15.90 -16.76 16.16
C PHE A 115 15.34 -15.85 17.26
N HIS A 116 14.03 -15.61 17.26
CA HIS A 116 13.35 -14.87 18.30
C HIS A 116 12.41 -15.82 19.06
N GLU A 117 12.50 -15.84 20.39
CA GLU A 117 11.61 -16.67 21.21
C GLU A 117 10.14 -16.26 21.01
N THR A 118 9.92 -14.94 20.91
CA THR A 118 8.65 -14.32 20.55
C THR A 118 8.89 -13.15 19.63
N SER A 119 8.01 -12.97 18.66
CA SER A 119 7.97 -11.80 17.78
C SER A 119 6.63 -11.10 17.96
N LYS A 120 6.67 -9.77 18.03
CA LYS A 120 5.51 -8.89 18.15
C LYS A 120 5.46 -8.00 16.93
N TYR A 121 4.29 -7.93 16.28
CA TYR A 121 4.11 -7.20 15.04
C TYR A 121 2.74 -6.57 14.99
N ARG A 122 2.60 -5.52 14.17
CA ARG A 122 1.32 -4.94 13.78
C ARG A 122 0.97 -5.44 12.39
N LEU A 123 -0.18 -6.08 12.25
CA LEU A 123 -0.70 -6.56 10.98
C LEU A 123 -1.78 -5.61 10.49
N ILE A 124 -1.56 -5.09 9.28
CA ILE A 124 -2.44 -4.14 8.62
C ILE A 124 -2.91 -4.77 7.31
N VAL A 125 -4.22 -4.75 7.05
CA VAL A 125 -4.78 -5.14 5.77
C VAL A 125 -5.60 -3.98 5.23
N VAL A 126 -5.22 -3.50 4.04
CA VAL A 126 -5.95 -2.47 3.31
C VAL A 126 -6.43 -3.05 1.99
N LYS A 127 -7.63 -2.65 1.55
CA LYS A 127 -8.14 -3.00 0.22
C LYS A 127 -8.33 -1.76 -0.64
N LYS A 128 -8.11 -1.90 -1.94
CA LYS A 128 -8.54 -0.89 -2.90
C LYS A 128 -10.08 -0.88 -2.95
N VAL A 129 -10.65 0.31 -2.93
CA VAL A 129 -12.06 0.54 -3.23
C VAL A 129 -12.12 0.75 -4.74
N GLU A 130 -12.64 -0.24 -5.43
CA GLU A 130 -12.94 -0.13 -6.85
C GLU A 130 -14.09 0.88 -6.99
N GLU A 131 -13.91 1.94 -7.77
CA GLU A 131 -15.05 2.74 -8.24
C GLU A 131 -15.83 1.88 -9.24
N ASP A 132 -17.16 1.96 -9.20
CA ASP A 132 -18.07 1.21 -10.08
C ASP A 132 -18.02 1.72 -11.55
N GLY A 133 -16.82 1.86 -12.11
CA GLY A 133 -16.56 2.31 -13.48
C GLY A 133 -16.34 1.12 -14.42
N GLU A 134 -17.04 1.11 -15.55
CA GLU A 134 -16.83 0.17 -16.64
C GLU A 134 -15.35 0.22 -17.12
N ASP A 135 -14.86 -0.92 -17.62
CA ASP A 135 -13.58 -1.09 -18.33
C ASP A 135 -12.40 -1.67 -17.53
N GLY A 136 -12.63 -2.74 -16.77
CA GLY A 136 -11.98 -4.06 -16.95
C GLY A 136 -10.44 -4.22 -17.12
N ILE A 137 -9.62 -3.21 -16.91
CA ILE A 137 -8.16 -3.36 -16.75
C ILE A 137 -7.87 -3.06 -15.28
N LEU A 138 -7.79 -4.14 -14.49
CA LEU A 138 -7.43 -4.07 -13.08
C LEU A 138 -6.04 -3.46 -12.95
N GLU A 139 -5.96 -2.20 -12.55
CA GLU A 139 -4.72 -1.60 -12.06
C GLU A 139 -4.32 -2.31 -10.76
N TYR A 140 -3.52 -3.36 -10.93
CA TYR A 140 -2.91 -4.09 -9.84
C TYR A 140 -1.84 -3.25 -9.13
N GLU A 141 -1.29 -2.25 -9.82
CA GLU A 141 -0.18 -1.43 -9.34
C GLU A 141 -0.63 -0.53 -8.20
N TRP A 142 0.05 -0.65 -7.05
CA TRP A 142 -0.17 0.23 -5.92
C TRP A 142 0.68 1.48 -6.12
N GLU A 143 0.02 2.64 -6.14
CA GLU A 143 0.71 3.92 -6.32
C GLU A 143 1.52 4.26 -5.07
N ASP A 144 0.93 4.03 -3.89
CA ASP A 144 1.54 4.35 -2.61
C ASP A 144 2.42 3.22 -2.10
N SER A 145 3.54 3.59 -1.50
CA SER A 145 4.42 2.68 -0.81
C SER A 145 3.79 2.15 0.49
N PRO A 146 4.23 0.99 1.02
CA PRO A 146 3.76 0.50 2.31
C PRO A 146 3.95 1.50 3.46
N ILE A 147 5.03 2.30 3.42
CA ILE A 147 5.34 3.30 4.44
C ILE A 147 4.34 4.45 4.39
N GLU A 148 4.07 5.01 3.22
CA GLU A 148 3.07 6.08 3.05
C GLU A 148 1.69 5.62 3.53
N LEU A 149 1.30 4.37 3.21
CA LEU A 149 0.03 3.81 3.70
C LEU A 149 -0.01 3.70 5.23
N ILE A 150 1.09 3.27 5.87
CA ILE A 150 1.18 3.21 7.34
C ILE A 150 1.01 4.63 7.93
N GLU A 151 1.72 5.62 7.39
CA GLU A 151 1.64 7.01 7.84
C GLU A 151 0.21 7.56 7.70
N MET A 152 -0.43 7.34 6.55
CA MET A 152 -1.83 7.75 6.32
C MET A 152 -2.80 7.10 7.32
N ILE A 153 -2.61 5.83 7.65
CA ILE A 153 -3.45 5.11 8.64
C ILE A 153 -3.23 5.71 10.03
N ASP A 154 -1.99 5.97 10.41
CA ASP A 154 -1.64 6.52 11.73
C ASP A 154 -2.15 7.96 11.90
N GLU A 155 -2.03 8.80 10.87
CA GLU A 155 -2.62 10.13 10.84
C GLU A 155 -4.15 10.09 10.91
N GLY A 156 -4.77 9.17 10.15
CA GLY A 156 -6.23 8.95 10.16
C GLY A 156 -6.75 8.54 11.53
N ARG A 157 -6.00 7.70 12.26
CA ARG A 157 -6.34 7.26 13.62
C ARG A 157 -6.29 8.40 14.65
N GLY A 158 -5.41 9.37 14.47
CA GLY A 158 -5.32 10.58 15.31
C GLY A 158 -6.54 11.50 15.21
N LYS A 159 -7.31 11.39 14.11
CA LYS A 159 -8.52 12.18 13.83
C LYS A 159 -9.74 11.26 13.90
N GLY A 160 -10.11 10.80 15.09
CA GLY A 160 -11.17 9.82 15.33
C GLY A 160 -12.42 9.99 14.46
N GLY A 161 -12.53 9.15 13.43
CA GLY A 161 -13.66 9.09 12.52
C GLY A 161 -13.52 7.91 11.56
N GLU A 162 -14.49 7.00 11.55
CA GLU A 162 -14.65 5.99 10.51
C GLU A 162 -14.92 6.69 9.17
N GLY A 163 -13.84 6.97 8.42
CA GLY A 163 -13.87 7.75 7.20
C GLY A 163 -12.85 8.89 7.32
N SER A 164 -11.72 8.87 6.63
CA SER A 164 -11.40 8.16 5.41
C SER A 164 -9.90 8.32 5.17
N LEU A 165 -9.20 7.27 4.73
CA LEU A 165 -7.81 7.41 4.26
C LEU A 165 -7.72 8.47 3.14
N ILE A 166 -8.83 8.73 2.42
CA ILE A 166 -9.02 9.87 1.50
C ILE A 166 -8.66 11.20 2.17
N ALA A 167 -9.18 11.46 3.37
CA ALA A 167 -9.02 12.77 3.99
C ALA A 167 -7.55 13.01 4.36
N ALA A 168 -6.86 11.99 4.86
CA ALA A 168 -5.42 12.05 5.13
C ALA A 168 -4.62 12.26 3.84
N PHE A 169 -4.92 11.47 2.79
CA PHE A 169 -4.31 11.59 1.47
C PHE A 169 -4.41 13.01 0.91
N PHE A 170 -5.63 13.56 0.81
CA PHE A 170 -5.84 14.90 0.24
C PHE A 170 -5.12 15.97 1.05
N THR A 171 -5.08 15.86 2.38
CA THR A 171 -4.36 16.85 3.19
C THR A 171 -2.85 16.81 2.97
N HIS A 172 -2.25 15.62 2.86
CA HIS A 172 -0.81 15.47 2.70
C HIS A 172 -0.34 15.95 1.32
N HIS A 173 -0.96 15.45 0.24
CA HIS A 173 -0.54 15.82 -1.12
C HIS A 173 -0.85 17.27 -1.47
N LEU A 174 -1.97 17.84 -0.98
CA LEU A 174 -2.28 19.25 -1.19
C LEU A 174 -1.23 20.16 -0.52
N TRP A 175 -0.76 19.80 0.68
CA TRP A 175 0.27 20.57 1.36
C TRP A 175 1.60 20.52 0.61
N ASN A 176 2.04 19.34 0.17
CA ASN A 176 3.28 19.20 -0.61
C ASN A 176 3.22 20.00 -1.92
N ILE A 177 2.07 19.99 -2.61
CA ILE A 177 1.86 20.81 -3.81
C ILE A 177 1.93 22.30 -3.46
N LEU A 178 1.31 22.72 -2.36
CA LEU A 178 1.37 24.12 -1.92
C LEU A 178 2.80 24.53 -1.59
N GLU A 179 3.58 23.70 -0.88
CA GLU A 179 4.99 23.99 -0.60
C GLU A 179 5.81 24.16 -1.87
N ILE A 180 5.66 23.25 -2.85
CA ILE A 180 6.35 23.37 -4.14
C ILE A 180 5.95 24.67 -4.86
N ILE A 181 4.66 25.00 -4.88
CA ILE A 181 4.17 26.25 -5.47
C ILE A 181 4.78 27.46 -4.75
N PHE A 182 4.80 27.47 -3.41
CA PHE A 182 5.38 28.56 -2.63
C PHE A 182 6.89 28.69 -2.87
N THR A 183 7.64 27.58 -2.93
CA THR A 183 9.07 27.61 -3.26
C THR A 183 9.32 28.22 -4.63
N ILE A 184 8.57 27.78 -5.65
CA ILE A 184 8.70 28.32 -7.01
C ILE A 184 8.33 29.81 -7.04
N LEU A 185 7.27 30.22 -6.33
CA LEU A 185 6.81 31.62 -6.33
C LEU A 185 7.72 32.57 -5.52
N LEU A 186 8.58 32.05 -4.62
CA LEU A 186 9.49 32.84 -3.79
C LEU A 186 10.94 32.88 -4.33
N GLU A 187 11.29 32.04 -5.31
CA GLU A 187 12.58 32.09 -6.02
C GLU A 187 12.58 33.07 -7.23
N PHE A 188 11.47 33.75 -7.49
CA PHE A 188 11.34 34.86 -8.45
C PHE A 188 10.98 36.18 -7.74
#